data_AF-A0A0K8UWP6-F1
#
_entry.id   AF-A0A0K8UWP6-F1
#
_cell.length_a   1.000
_cell.length_b   1.000
_cell.length_c   1.000
_cell.angle_alpha   90.00
_cell.angle_beta   90.00
_cell.angle_gamma   90.00
#
_symmetry.space_group_name_H-M   'P 1'
#
loop_
_entity.id
_entity.type
_entity.pdbx_description
1 polymer ?
#
loop_
_entity_poly.entity_id
_entity_poly.type
_entity_poly.pdbx_seq_one_letter_code
_entity_poly.pdbx_strand_id
1 'polypeptide(L)'
;DGGDDGDDKEKAEEEERERQEAIREAEERRKEKHRKMEEEREKMRQDIRDKYNIKKKEEVVEAAPQEEPNPLMRKKKTPEELAAEAEQEELDDFTKLKNQMETQVNELKTQIEGKCVMQ
;
A
#
# COMPACT_ATOMS: atom_id res chain seq x y z
N ASP A 1 27.58 -40.84 8.01
CA ASP A 1 27.50 -40.27 6.66
C ASP A 1 26.67 -39.02 6.78
N GLY A 2 27.31 -37.85 6.77
CA GLY A 2 26.72 -36.56 7.14
C GLY A 2 27.19 -35.50 6.16
N GLY A 3 26.52 -35.44 5.01
CA GLY A 3 26.94 -34.59 3.89
C GLY A 3 25.81 -34.15 2.96
N ASP A 4 24.54 -34.27 3.38
CA ASP A 4 23.37 -33.98 2.53
C ASP A 4 22.67 -32.65 2.92
N ASP A 5 23.01 -32.03 4.05
CA ASP A 5 22.40 -30.78 4.51
C ASP A 5 22.88 -29.50 3.77
N GLY A 6 23.95 -29.61 2.97
CA GLY A 6 24.55 -28.47 2.25
C GLY A 6 23.86 -28.17 0.90
N ASP A 7 23.55 -29.21 0.15
CA ASP A 7 22.97 -29.14 -1.21
C ASP A 7 21.48 -28.73 -1.16
N ASP A 8 20.74 -29.23 -0.15
CA ASP A 8 19.32 -28.92 0.06
C ASP A 8 19.11 -27.46 0.52
N LYS A 9 20.10 -26.88 1.21
CA LYS A 9 20.08 -25.48 1.63
C LYS A 9 20.38 -24.52 0.48
N GLU A 10 21.34 -24.87 -0.39
CA GLU A 10 21.70 -24.06 -1.56
C GLU A 10 20.56 -24.05 -2.60
N LYS A 11 19.89 -25.21 -2.79
CA LYS A 11 18.71 -25.32 -3.64
C LYS A 11 17.49 -24.56 -3.11
N ALA A 12 17.30 -24.54 -1.79
CA ALA A 12 16.24 -23.73 -1.16
C ALA A 12 16.52 -22.23 -1.29
N GLU A 13 17.78 -21.81 -1.19
CA GLU A 13 18.21 -20.42 -1.38
C GLU A 13 18.06 -19.96 -2.83
N GLU A 14 18.31 -20.85 -3.80
CA GLU A 14 18.09 -20.59 -5.23
C GLU A 14 16.59 -20.45 -5.57
N GLU A 15 15.73 -21.32 -5.03
CA GLU A 15 14.27 -21.19 -5.18
C GLU A 15 13.72 -19.92 -4.50
N GLU A 16 14.28 -19.51 -3.35
CA GLU A 16 13.89 -18.26 -2.71
C GLU A 16 14.32 -17.04 -3.53
N ARG A 17 15.51 -17.08 -4.15
CA ARG A 17 15.99 -16.03 -5.06
C ARG A 17 15.10 -15.93 -6.30
N GLU A 18 14.72 -17.05 -6.92
CA GLU A 18 13.86 -17.07 -8.10
C GLU A 18 12.46 -16.49 -7.78
N ARG A 19 11.91 -16.80 -6.60
CA ARG A 19 10.66 -16.17 -6.12
C ARG A 19 10.79 -14.66 -5.93
N GLN A 20 11.89 -14.19 -5.34
CA GLN A 20 12.12 -12.75 -5.16
C GLN A 20 12.37 -12.02 -6.48
N GLU A 21 12.97 -12.67 -7.46
CA GLU A 21 13.14 -12.12 -8.81
C GLU A 21 11.82 -12.04 -9.57
N ALA A 22 10.96 -13.06 -9.47
CA ALA A 22 9.62 -13.01 -10.06
C ALA A 22 8.75 -11.87 -9.48
N ILE A 23 8.88 -11.59 -8.17
CA ILE A 23 8.19 -10.46 -7.52
C ILE A 23 8.73 -9.13 -8.04
N ARG A 24 10.05 -8.98 -8.12
CA ARG A 24 10.70 -7.76 -8.65
C ARG A 24 10.36 -7.52 -10.12
N GLU A 25 10.37 -8.54 -10.97
CA GLU A 25 10.00 -8.42 -12.38
C GLU A 25 8.53 -8.00 -12.55
N ALA A 26 7.63 -8.54 -11.71
CA ALA A 26 6.22 -8.14 -11.73
C ALA A 26 6.00 -6.68 -11.26
N GLU A 27 6.78 -6.20 -10.30
CA GLU A 27 6.76 -4.81 -9.86
C GLU A 27 7.33 -3.87 -10.93
N GLU A 28 8.46 -4.21 -11.52
CA GLU A 28 9.08 -3.45 -12.62
C GLU A 28 8.14 -3.36 -13.82
N ARG A 29 7.49 -4.46 -14.24
CA ARG A 29 6.48 -4.43 -15.31
C ARG A 29 5.30 -3.51 -15.01
N ARG A 30 4.86 -3.43 -13.74
CA ARG A 30 3.80 -2.51 -13.32
C ARG A 30 4.28 -1.06 -13.40
N LYS A 31 5.47 -0.80 -12.88
CA LYS A 31 6.07 0.54 -12.85
C LYS A 31 6.37 1.06 -14.24
N GLU A 32 6.92 0.22 -15.11
CA GLU A 32 7.19 0.55 -16.51
C GLU A 32 5.91 0.83 -17.29
N LYS A 33 4.87 0.00 -17.11
CA LYS A 33 3.55 0.27 -17.70
C LYS A 33 3.01 1.61 -17.22
N HIS A 34 3.12 1.92 -15.93
CA HIS A 34 2.68 3.21 -15.39
C HIS A 34 3.47 4.38 -15.99
N ARG A 35 4.81 4.26 -16.02
CA ARG A 35 5.71 5.26 -16.59
C ARG A 35 5.35 5.56 -18.04
N LYS A 36 5.15 4.52 -18.86
CA LYS A 36 4.76 4.68 -20.27
C LYS A 36 3.42 5.39 -20.44
N MET A 37 2.42 5.06 -19.62
CA MET A 37 1.11 5.72 -19.67
C MET A 37 1.19 7.20 -19.26
N GLU A 38 2.04 7.53 -18.28
CA GLU A 38 2.25 8.89 -17.83
C GLU A 38 3.00 9.74 -18.87
N GLU A 39 3.98 9.15 -19.57
CA GLU A 39 4.66 9.78 -20.71
C GLU A 39 3.68 10.14 -21.84
N GLU A 40 2.81 9.19 -22.24
CA GLU A 40 1.78 9.44 -23.25
C GLU A 40 0.80 10.53 -22.80
N ARG A 41 0.46 10.56 -21.50
CA ARG A 41 -0.40 11.58 -20.91
C ARG A 41 0.25 12.95 -20.91
N GLU A 42 1.53 13.06 -20.55
CA GLU A 42 2.25 14.34 -20.56
C GLU A 42 2.48 14.85 -21.98
N LYS A 43 2.68 13.95 -22.96
CA LYS A 43 2.69 14.31 -24.39
C LYS A 43 1.37 14.95 -24.80
N MET A 44 0.23 14.33 -24.47
CA MET A 44 -1.09 14.93 -24.74
C MET A 44 -1.23 16.29 -24.05
N ARG A 45 -0.78 16.41 -22.80
CA ARG A 45 -0.80 17.70 -22.07
C ARG A 45 0.01 18.75 -22.81
N GLN A 46 1.18 18.40 -23.33
CA GLN A 46 2.01 19.33 -24.10
C GLN A 46 1.35 19.72 -25.42
N ASP A 47 0.78 18.77 -26.17
CA ASP A 47 0.06 19.05 -27.41
C ASP A 47 -1.07 20.08 -27.17
N ILE A 48 -1.78 19.97 -26.04
CA ILE A 48 -2.81 20.94 -25.63
C ILE A 48 -2.19 22.30 -25.24
N ARG A 49 -1.06 22.31 -24.53
CA ARG A 49 -0.37 23.56 -24.19
C ARG A 49 0.04 24.32 -25.45
N ASP A 50 0.60 23.61 -26.42
CA ASP A 50 1.09 24.20 -27.67
C ASP A 50 -0.08 24.67 -28.54
N LYS A 51 -1.17 23.89 -28.63
CA LYS A 51 -2.37 24.22 -29.41
C LYS A 51 -3.03 25.55 -29.00
N TYR A 52 -2.95 25.92 -27.73
CA TYR A 52 -3.56 27.13 -27.19
C TYR A 52 -2.53 28.16 -26.67
N ASN A 53 -1.24 27.98 -26.99
CA ASN A 53 -0.14 28.85 -26.53
C ASN A 53 -0.12 29.07 -25.01
N ILE A 54 -0.48 28.04 -24.23
CA ILE A 54 -0.49 28.09 -22.77
C ILE A 54 0.94 27.90 -22.26
N LYS A 55 1.51 28.95 -21.66
CA LYS A 55 2.79 28.84 -20.96
C LYS A 55 2.62 27.93 -19.74
N LYS A 56 3.49 26.91 -19.62
CA LYS A 56 3.61 26.10 -18.41
C LYS A 56 3.99 27.04 -17.26
N LYS A 57 3.08 27.25 -16.31
CA LYS A 57 3.40 27.91 -15.05
C LYS A 57 4.20 26.92 -14.20
N GLU A 58 5.21 27.41 -13.48
CA GLU A 58 5.88 26.61 -12.46
C GLU A 58 4.85 26.17 -11.40
N GLU A 59 5.02 24.94 -10.94
CA GLU A 59 4.02 24.20 -10.18
C GLU A 59 3.83 24.80 -8.79
N VAL A 60 2.80 25.62 -8.61
CA VAL A 60 2.06 25.56 -7.34
C VAL A 60 1.41 24.19 -7.37
N VAL A 61 1.80 23.31 -6.44
CA VAL A 61 1.23 21.97 -6.26
C VAL A 61 -0.23 22.14 -5.83
N GLU A 62 -1.07 22.53 -6.79
CA GLU A 62 -2.51 22.47 -6.65
C GLU A 62 -2.86 20.99 -6.80
N ALA A 63 -3.39 20.44 -5.71
CA ALA A 63 -3.62 19.02 -5.51
C ALA A 63 -4.10 18.36 -6.80
N ALA A 64 -3.43 17.25 -7.18
CA ALA A 64 -3.85 16.41 -8.28
C ALA A 64 -5.37 16.25 -8.25
N PRO A 65 -6.10 16.41 -9.37
CA PRO A 65 -7.53 16.15 -9.39
C PRO A 65 -7.72 14.78 -8.78
N GLN A 66 -8.47 14.71 -7.67
CA GLN A 66 -8.80 13.44 -7.05
C GLN A 66 -9.52 12.63 -8.11
N GLU A 67 -8.82 11.69 -8.74
CA GLU A 67 -9.47 10.67 -9.55
C GLU A 67 -10.36 9.90 -8.59
N GLU A 68 -11.68 10.03 -8.76
CA GLU A 68 -12.65 9.26 -7.98
C GLU A 68 -12.26 7.78 -8.04
N PRO A 69 -12.22 7.09 -6.89
CA PRO A 69 -11.69 5.73 -6.82
C PRO A 69 -12.55 4.81 -7.69
N ASN A 70 -11.99 4.40 -8.83
CA ASN A 70 -12.64 3.50 -9.76
C ASN A 70 -12.81 2.12 -9.09
N PRO A 71 -14.04 1.67 -8.79
CA PRO A 71 -14.30 0.43 -8.04
C PRO A 71 -13.73 -0.83 -8.73
N LEU A 72 -13.50 -0.77 -10.05
CA LEU A 72 -12.97 -1.88 -10.84
C LEU A 72 -11.45 -2.06 -10.72
N MET A 73 -10.72 -1.02 -10.30
CA MET A 73 -9.25 -1.03 -10.23
C MET A 73 -8.71 -1.22 -8.80
N ARG A 74 -9.57 -1.56 -7.84
CA ARG A 74 -9.12 -1.93 -6.49
C ARG A 74 -8.30 -3.22 -6.59
N LYS A 75 -7.08 -3.23 -6.03
CA LYS A 75 -6.26 -4.46 -5.91
C LYS A 75 -7.12 -5.52 -5.21
N LYS A 76 -7.19 -6.73 -5.77
CA LYS A 76 -7.86 -7.85 -5.09
C LYS A 76 -7.13 -8.11 -3.77
N LYS A 77 -7.84 -7.98 -2.66
CA LYS A 77 -7.36 -8.32 -1.31
C LYS A 77 -6.99 -9.80 -1.27
N THR A 78 -5.95 -10.12 -0.52
CA THR A 78 -5.58 -11.52 -0.25
C THR A 78 -6.74 -12.23 0.47
N PRO A 79 -6.88 -13.57 0.37
CA PRO A 79 -7.94 -14.29 1.07
C PRO A 79 -7.97 -14.02 2.58
N GLU A 80 -6.80 -13.81 3.18
CA GLU A 80 -6.62 -13.47 4.60
C GLU A 80 -7.11 -12.06 4.92
N GLU A 81 -6.79 -11.06 4.11
CA GLU A 81 -7.30 -9.69 4.29
C GLU A 81 -8.81 -9.59 4.04
N LEU A 82 -9.36 -10.41 3.13
CA LEU A 82 -10.79 -10.43 2.88
C LEU A 82 -11.56 -11.10 4.03
N ALA A 83 -10.98 -12.13 4.65
CA ALA A 83 -11.53 -12.74 5.86
C ALA A 83 -11.49 -11.77 7.04
N ALA A 84 -10.38 -11.05 7.24
CA ALA A 84 -10.25 -10.05 8.28
C ALA A 84 -11.21 -8.86 8.11
N GLU A 85 -11.45 -8.41 6.87
CA GLU A 85 -12.44 -7.36 6.57
C GLU A 85 -13.88 -7.86 6.82
N ALA A 86 -14.20 -9.10 6.44
CA ALA A 86 -15.50 -9.70 6.71
C ALA A 86 -15.75 -9.87 8.22
N GLU A 87 -14.76 -10.32 8.99
CA GLU A 87 -14.86 -10.41 10.46
C GLU A 87 -15.04 -9.03 11.11
N GLN A 88 -14.39 -7.98 10.58
CA GLN A 88 -14.59 -6.60 11.03
C GLN A 88 -15.94 -6.01 10.65
N GLU A 89 -16.53 -6.45 9.54
CA GLU A 89 -17.85 -6.03 9.09
C GLU A 89 -18.96 -6.75 9.87
N GLU A 90 -18.75 -8.02 10.23
CA GLU A 90 -19.63 -8.83 11.09
C GLU A 90 -19.66 -8.40 12.57
N LEU A 91 -18.66 -7.62 13.00
CA LEU A 91 -18.66 -7.01 14.32
C LEU A 91 -19.84 -6.02 14.44
N ASP A 92 -20.81 -6.37 15.30
CA ASP A 92 -21.94 -5.51 15.64
C ASP A 92 -21.49 -4.13 16.16
N ASP A 93 -22.30 -3.10 15.92
CA ASP A 93 -22.00 -1.70 16.25
C ASP A 93 -21.69 -1.53 17.75
N PHE A 94 -22.37 -2.31 18.60
CA PHE A 94 -22.11 -2.35 20.03
C PHE A 94 -20.68 -2.81 20.36
N THR A 95 -20.18 -3.81 19.64
CA THR A 95 -18.83 -4.37 19.84
C THR A 95 -17.76 -3.42 19.30
N LYS A 96 -18.03 -2.75 18.18
CA LYS A 96 -17.17 -1.68 17.65
C LYS A 96 -17.01 -0.54 18.67
N LEU A 97 -18.13 -0.08 19.24
CA LEU A 97 -18.12 0.96 20.28
C LEU A 97 -17.37 0.52 21.53
N LYS A 98 -17.58 -0.72 21.99
CA LYS A 98 -16.87 -1.29 23.14
C LYS A 98 -15.35 -1.27 22.92
N ASN A 99 -14.88 -1.75 21.78
CA ASN A 99 -13.44 -1.80 21.45
C ASN A 99 -12.83 -0.39 21.37
N GLN A 100 -13.57 0.58 20.83
CA GLN A 100 -13.15 1.99 20.83
C GLN A 100 -13.02 2.56 22.24
N MET A 101 -14.01 2.30 23.09
CA MET A 101 -13.97 2.76 24.49
C MET A 101 -12.84 2.11 25.28
N GLU A 102 -12.61 0.81 25.10
CA GLU A 102 -11.52 0.09 25.76
C GLU A 102 -10.15 0.64 25.38
N THR A 103 -9.96 0.98 24.10
CA THR A 103 -8.75 1.64 23.60
C THR A 103 -8.54 3.00 24.27
N GLN A 104 -9.57 3.85 24.30
CA GLN A 104 -9.51 5.17 24.95
C GLN A 104 -9.21 5.07 26.46
N VAL A 105 -9.79 4.09 27.15
CA VAL A 105 -9.54 3.86 28.58
C VAL A 105 -8.09 3.41 28.82
N ASN A 106 -7.55 2.54 27.98
CA ASN A 106 -6.15 2.09 28.07
C ASN A 106 -5.16 3.22 27.78
N GLU A 107 -5.45 4.08 26.81
CA GLU A 107 -4.67 5.28 26.54
C GLU A 107 -4.68 6.25 27.73
N LEU A 108 -5.87 6.53 28.29
CA LEU A 108 -6.00 7.39 29.48
C LEU A 108 -5.27 6.80 30.68
N LYS A 109 -5.38 5.49 30.90
CA LYS A 109 -4.67 4.78 31.97
C LYS A 109 -3.16 4.93 31.80
N THR A 110 -2.63 4.71 30.60
CA THR A 110 -1.21 4.88 30.29
C THR A 110 -0.74 6.32 30.50
N GLN A 111 -1.56 7.31 30.11
CA GLN A 111 -1.26 8.73 30.36
C GLN A 111 -1.25 9.09 31.85
N ILE A 112 -2.17 8.51 32.64
CA ILE A 112 -2.23 8.73 34.08
C ILE A 112 -1.05 8.05 34.78
N GLU A 113 -0.74 6.81 34.44
CA GLU A 113 0.42 6.08 34.97
C GLU A 113 1.73 6.81 34.63
N GLY A 114 1.89 7.25 33.39
CA GLY A 114 3.06 8.05 32.97
C GLY A 114 3.18 9.39 33.69
N LYS A 115 2.06 10.04 34.01
CA LYS A 115 2.04 11.29 34.80
C LYS A 115 2.30 11.05 36.29
N CYS A 116 1.90 9.89 36.82
CA CYS A 116 2.07 9.55 38.23
C CYS A 116 3.49 9.07 38.58
N VAL A 117 4.25 8.54 37.62
CA VAL A 117 5.66 8.13 37.80
C VAL A 117 6.63 9.33 37.81
N MET A 118 6.17 10.51 37.38
CA MET A 118 6.99 11.74 37.25
C MET A 118 6.74 12.76 38.38
N GLN A 119 6.13 12.37 39.50
CA GLN A 119 5.91 13.21 40.69
C GLN A 119 6.59 12.63 41.94
#